data_AF-A0AAQ4EG21-F1
#
_entry.id   AF-A0AAQ4EG21-F1
#
_cell.length_a   1.000
_cell.length_b   1.000
_cell.length_c   1.000
_cell.angle_alpha   90.00
_cell.angle_beta   90.00
_cell.angle_gamma   90.00
#
_symmetry.space_group_name_H-M   'P 1'
#
loop_
_entity.id
_entity.type
_entity.pdbx_description
1 polymer ?
#
loop_
_entity_poly.entity_id
_entity_poly.type
_entity_poly.pdbx_seq_one_letter_code
_entity_poly.pdbx_strand_id
1 'polypeptide(L)'
;MVISALRRRAAVDAGFLACGVPGELMGYRRMLDHIGTNVPWAELFKDAERLARDGFPVSPELEKMLKKNEPQIISDDVLCVAVEPALRRVLRDNVSVLAPPPPAGGILTEFMIAVMDSYRDPSAPAENSLVDDDTTIHRLIEVSKFAFAMRMEMGDPNHIDITAALRNLSSSSFLSEVRSKIKGSPYSSHSYYGLRYQGRESKGSSQFVVLMPNGDALALMSTLNKEFGALAMSQSTGVLLNNQMDDFATPGTRNSYGMLPSPTNYIRPRKRPTSSMSPLIVAHSDGNAMMVASASGAFSICTGLAQ
;
A
#
# COMPACT_ATOMS: atom_id res chain seq x y z
N MET A 1 -44.29 15.34 11.15
CA MET A 1 -43.09 15.58 11.98
C MET A 1 -42.07 14.49 11.68
N VAL A 2 -41.16 14.73 10.73
CA VAL A 2 -40.12 13.76 10.36
C VAL A 2 -38.92 14.00 11.27
N ILE A 3 -38.74 13.14 12.26
CA ILE A 3 -37.54 13.15 13.12
C ILE A 3 -36.41 12.53 12.30
N SER A 4 -35.64 13.39 11.62
CA SER A 4 -34.36 13.03 11.02
C SER A 4 -33.30 12.98 12.12
N ALA A 5 -33.17 11.83 12.78
CA ALA A 5 -32.03 11.54 13.63
C ALA A 5 -30.82 11.17 12.74
N LEU A 6 -30.03 12.18 12.34
CA LEU A 6 -28.70 11.97 11.77
C LEU A 6 -27.78 11.42 12.86
N ARG A 7 -27.78 10.10 13.06
CA ARG A 7 -26.67 9.43 13.75
C ARG A 7 -25.42 9.70 12.92
N ARG A 8 -24.44 10.41 13.49
CA ARG A 8 -23.04 10.40 12.99
C ARG A 8 -22.57 8.95 13.00
N ARG A 9 -22.70 8.23 11.88
CA ARG A 9 -22.19 6.86 11.76
C ARG A 9 -20.67 6.93 11.63
N ALA A 10 -19.97 6.06 12.36
CA ALA A 10 -18.57 5.76 12.15
C ALA A 10 -18.34 5.29 10.69
N ALA A 11 -17.08 5.30 10.22
CA ALA A 11 -16.74 4.72 8.92
C ALA A 11 -17.34 3.30 8.82
N VAL A 12 -18.06 3.07 7.73
CA VAL A 12 -18.74 1.81 7.45
C VAL A 12 -17.75 0.95 6.66
N ASP A 13 -17.54 -0.29 7.09
CA ASP A 13 -16.62 -1.22 6.45
C ASP A 13 -17.31 -2.28 5.58
N ALA A 14 -18.63 -2.20 5.44
CA ALA A 14 -19.45 -3.03 4.56
C ALA A 14 -20.56 -2.21 3.90
N GLY A 15 -21.09 -2.71 2.78
CA GLY A 15 -22.06 -2.03 1.93
C GLY A 15 -21.48 -0.87 1.12
N PHE A 16 -22.30 -0.30 0.22
CA PHE A 16 -21.86 0.68 -0.79
C PHE A 16 -21.24 1.96 -0.24
N LEU A 17 -21.54 2.33 1.00
CA LEU A 17 -20.92 3.50 1.63
C LEU A 17 -19.42 3.27 1.93
N ALA A 18 -19.01 2.01 2.02
CA ALA A 18 -17.61 1.62 2.15
C ALA A 18 -16.91 1.56 0.78
N CYS A 19 -17.66 1.54 -0.32
CA CYS A 19 -17.12 1.41 -1.65
C CYS A 19 -16.38 2.67 -2.09
N GLY A 20 -15.08 2.49 -2.36
CA GLY A 20 -14.32 3.43 -3.15
C GLY A 20 -14.61 3.20 -4.62
N VAL A 21 -13.93 3.93 -5.48
CA VAL A 21 -14.16 3.80 -6.91
C VAL A 21 -13.21 2.74 -7.53
N PRO A 22 -13.60 1.49 -7.93
CA PRO A 22 -12.68 0.55 -8.56
C PRO A 22 -11.85 1.12 -9.72
N GLY A 23 -10.53 1.04 -9.53
CA GLY A 23 -9.50 1.54 -10.43
C GLY A 23 -8.95 0.50 -11.40
N GLU A 24 -9.10 -0.78 -11.08
CA GLU A 24 -8.20 -1.83 -11.55
C GLU A 24 -8.24 -2.05 -13.08
N LEU A 25 -9.44 -2.22 -13.66
CA LEU A 25 -9.57 -2.47 -15.10
C LEU A 25 -9.05 -1.30 -15.96
N MET A 26 -9.31 -0.06 -15.53
CA MET A 26 -8.76 1.12 -16.22
C MET A 26 -7.24 1.21 -16.03
N GLY A 27 -6.73 0.83 -14.86
CA GLY A 27 -5.30 0.72 -14.61
C GLY A 27 -4.62 -0.25 -15.58
N TYR A 28 -5.16 -1.46 -15.74
CA TYR A 28 -4.68 -2.44 -16.72
C TYR A 28 -4.76 -1.91 -18.15
N ARG A 29 -5.86 -1.26 -18.52
CA ARG A 29 -6.00 -0.67 -19.85
C ARG A 29 -4.91 0.37 -20.13
N ARG A 30 -4.69 1.29 -19.18
CA ARG A 30 -3.69 2.36 -19.29
C ARG A 30 -2.27 1.82 -19.34
N MET A 31 -1.98 0.78 -18.57
CA MET A 31 -0.71 0.07 -18.63
C MET A 31 -0.48 -0.50 -20.03
N LEU A 32 -1.45 -1.22 -20.59
CA LEU A 32 -1.34 -1.79 -21.94
C LEU A 32 -1.21 -0.73 -23.03
N ASP A 33 -1.93 0.38 -22.91
CA ASP A 33 -1.81 1.51 -23.84
C ASP A 33 -0.40 2.13 -23.77
N HIS A 34 0.28 2.07 -22.61
CA HIS A 34 1.63 2.58 -22.42
C HIS A 34 2.73 1.63 -22.93
N ILE A 35 2.65 0.35 -22.57
CA ILE A 35 3.67 -0.65 -22.96
C ILE A 35 3.48 -1.14 -24.41
N GLY A 36 2.26 -1.00 -24.94
CA GLY A 36 1.87 -1.56 -26.23
C GLY A 36 1.62 -3.07 -26.14
N THR A 37 0.60 -3.55 -26.84
CA THR A 37 0.33 -4.99 -26.96
C THR A 37 -0.22 -5.32 -28.34
N ASN A 38 0.20 -6.47 -28.87
CA ASN A 38 -0.35 -7.05 -30.09
C ASN A 38 -1.54 -7.98 -29.81
N VAL A 39 -1.87 -8.21 -28.54
CA VAL A 39 -2.98 -9.05 -28.11
C VAL A 39 -4.24 -8.18 -27.95
N PRO A 40 -5.35 -8.49 -28.63
CA PRO A 40 -6.61 -7.78 -28.45
C PRO A 40 -7.08 -7.79 -26.99
N TRP A 41 -7.63 -6.68 -26.52
CA TRP A 41 -8.10 -6.54 -25.13
C TRP A 41 -9.02 -7.69 -24.70
N ALA A 42 -9.99 -8.07 -25.53
CA ALA A 42 -10.93 -9.17 -25.23
C ALA A 42 -10.23 -10.53 -25.08
N GLU A 43 -9.11 -10.75 -25.78
CA GLU A 43 -8.39 -12.02 -25.73
C GLU A 43 -7.70 -12.25 -24.39
N LEU A 44 -7.29 -11.17 -23.72
CA LEU A 44 -6.65 -11.20 -22.40
C LEU A 44 -7.58 -11.73 -21.28
N PHE A 45 -8.90 -11.75 -21.52
CA PHE A 45 -9.90 -12.19 -20.53
C PHE A 45 -10.47 -13.59 -20.80
N LYS A 46 -10.14 -14.24 -21.92
CA LYS A 46 -10.77 -15.52 -22.30
C LYS A 46 -10.60 -16.61 -21.24
N ASP A 47 -9.42 -16.70 -20.63
CA ASP A 47 -9.16 -17.68 -19.57
C ASP A 47 -9.94 -17.36 -18.29
N ALA A 48 -10.00 -16.08 -17.90
CA ALA A 48 -10.80 -15.65 -16.76
C ALA A 48 -12.30 -15.88 -16.98
N GLU A 49 -12.80 -15.61 -18.20
CA GLU A 49 -14.17 -15.88 -18.59
C GLU A 49 -14.49 -17.38 -18.51
N ARG A 50 -13.61 -18.23 -19.05
CA ARG A 50 -13.76 -19.69 -18.98
C ARG A 50 -13.84 -20.17 -17.54
N LEU A 51 -12.91 -19.74 -16.68
CA LEU A 51 -12.92 -20.12 -15.25
C LEU A 51 -14.17 -19.63 -14.52
N ALA A 52 -14.70 -18.46 -14.86
CA ALA A 52 -15.93 -17.93 -14.28
C ALA A 52 -17.18 -18.69 -14.76
N ARG A 53 -17.21 -19.16 -16.01
CA ARG A 53 -18.33 -19.92 -16.59
C ARG A 53 -18.36 -21.37 -16.16
N ASP A 54 -17.21 -22.03 -16.22
CA ASP A 54 -17.10 -23.48 -16.02
C ASP A 54 -16.86 -23.83 -14.54
N GLY A 55 -16.43 -22.84 -13.75
CA GLY A 55 -16.03 -23.01 -12.37
C GLY A 55 -14.64 -23.63 -12.23
N PHE A 56 -14.13 -23.64 -11.00
CA PHE A 56 -12.86 -24.25 -10.63
C PHE A 56 -12.93 -24.71 -9.16
N PRO A 57 -12.14 -25.74 -8.78
CA PRO A 57 -12.09 -26.18 -7.39
C PRO A 57 -11.50 -25.08 -6.50
N VAL A 58 -12.17 -24.78 -5.39
CA VAL A 58 -11.72 -23.79 -4.41
C VAL A 58 -10.93 -24.46 -3.28
N SER A 59 -10.01 -23.71 -2.66
CA SER A 59 -9.32 -24.19 -1.46
C SER A 59 -10.27 -24.25 -0.26
N PRO A 60 -10.00 -25.09 0.76
CA PRO A 60 -10.81 -25.12 1.99
C PRO A 60 -10.93 -23.76 2.69
N GLU A 61 -9.87 -22.95 2.63
CA GLU A 61 -9.86 -21.60 3.22
C GLU A 61 -10.83 -20.67 2.47
N LEU A 62 -10.81 -20.69 1.12
CA LEU A 62 -11.72 -19.92 0.29
C LEU A 62 -13.17 -20.39 0.45
N GLU A 63 -13.42 -21.70 0.55
CA GLU A 63 -14.75 -22.26 0.80
C GLU A 63 -15.35 -21.75 2.12
N LYS A 64 -14.57 -21.79 3.20
CA LYS A 64 -14.96 -21.29 4.53
C LYS A 64 -15.29 -19.79 4.48
N MET A 65 -14.48 -19.03 3.74
CA MET A 65 -14.66 -17.61 3.50
C MET A 65 -15.94 -17.30 2.72
N LEU A 66 -16.26 -18.07 1.67
CA LEU A 66 -17.48 -17.91 0.87
C LEU A 66 -18.74 -18.17 1.70
N LYS A 67 -18.80 -19.32 2.41
CA LYS A 67 -19.95 -19.69 3.26
C LYS A 67 -20.26 -18.66 4.34
N LYS A 68 -19.24 -17.98 4.85
CA LYS A 68 -19.39 -16.95 5.87
C LYS A 68 -20.07 -15.68 5.36
N ASN A 69 -19.81 -15.29 4.11
CA ASN A 69 -20.13 -13.95 3.60
C ASN A 69 -21.26 -13.92 2.54
N GLU A 70 -21.72 -15.08 2.08
CA GLU A 70 -22.75 -15.26 1.05
C GLU A 70 -23.97 -14.32 1.13
N PRO A 71 -24.62 -14.09 2.30
CA PRO A 71 -25.89 -13.34 2.36
C PRO A 71 -25.78 -11.85 2.02
N GLN A 72 -24.58 -11.28 2.08
CA GLN A 72 -24.39 -9.83 1.99
C GLN A 72 -24.04 -9.38 0.57
N ILE A 73 -23.51 -10.30 -0.23
CA ILE A 73 -22.79 -10.02 -1.47
C ILE A 73 -23.65 -9.37 -2.57
N ILE A 74 -24.98 -9.31 -2.59
CA ILE A 74 -25.73 -9.03 -3.84
C ILE A 74 -26.41 -7.62 -3.90
N SER A 75 -25.84 -6.57 -4.56
CA SER A 75 -26.49 -5.28 -4.98
C SER A 75 -25.57 -4.27 -5.76
N ASP A 76 -26.17 -3.23 -6.37
CA ASP A 76 -25.85 -2.29 -7.49
C ASP A 76 -24.62 -1.32 -7.54
N ASP A 77 -24.42 -0.69 -8.73
CA ASP A 77 -23.22 -0.06 -9.36
C ASP A 77 -23.02 1.49 -9.23
N VAL A 78 -21.77 2.03 -9.43
CA VAL A 78 -21.34 3.30 -10.19
C VAL A 78 -19.79 3.54 -10.16
N LEU A 79 -18.99 3.99 -11.21
CA LEU A 79 -17.50 4.34 -11.14
C LEU A 79 -16.70 5.18 -12.23
N CYS A 80 -15.43 5.66 -11.94
CA CYS A 80 -14.35 6.31 -12.79
C CYS A 80 -12.85 6.34 -12.21
N VAL A 81 -11.72 6.43 -12.98
CA VAL A 81 -10.29 6.17 -12.50
C VAL A 81 -9.16 7.16 -12.95
N ALA A 82 -7.98 7.19 -12.28
CA ALA A 82 -6.74 7.97 -12.60
C ALA A 82 -5.39 7.16 -12.52
N VAL A 83 -4.29 7.66 -13.14
CA VAL A 83 -2.92 7.03 -13.23
C VAL A 83 -1.81 8.06 -12.95
N GLU A 84 -0.70 7.67 -12.28
CA GLU A 84 0.41 8.55 -11.85
C GLU A 84 1.82 7.94 -12.07
N PRO A 85 2.89 8.76 -12.22
CA PRO A 85 4.28 8.27 -12.38
C PRO A 85 4.92 7.79 -11.07
N ALA A 86 5.85 6.83 -11.16
CA ALA A 86 6.55 6.24 -10.02
C ALA A 86 7.58 7.18 -9.38
N LEU A 87 7.81 7.00 -8.07
CA LEU A 87 8.97 7.53 -7.36
C LEU A 87 10.24 6.75 -7.74
N ARG A 88 11.38 7.42 -7.61
CA ARG A 88 12.71 6.83 -7.85
C ARG A 88 13.69 7.24 -6.76
N ARG A 89 14.15 6.26 -5.98
CA ARG A 89 15.23 6.41 -5.01
C ARG A 89 16.51 5.82 -5.58
N VAL A 90 17.56 6.63 -5.71
CA VAL A 90 18.91 6.12 -6.04
C VAL A 90 19.60 5.69 -4.74
N LEU A 91 20.15 4.48 -4.75
CA LEU A 91 20.92 3.85 -3.69
C LEU A 91 22.42 3.81 -4.07
N ARG A 92 23.26 3.21 -3.21
CA ARG A 92 24.63 2.86 -3.56
C ARG A 92 24.69 1.92 -4.78
N ASP A 93 25.89 1.81 -5.36
CA ASP A 93 26.20 0.95 -6.51
C ASP A 93 25.38 1.23 -7.77
N ASN A 94 24.89 2.48 -7.91
CA ASN A 94 24.07 2.92 -9.03
C ASN A 94 22.77 2.12 -9.20
N VAL A 95 22.23 1.59 -8.10
CA VAL A 95 20.95 0.89 -8.05
C VAL A 95 19.84 1.90 -7.73
N SER A 96 18.67 1.72 -8.33
CA SER A 96 17.48 2.53 -8.06
C SER A 96 16.32 1.64 -7.63
N VAL A 97 15.57 2.12 -6.64
CA VAL A 97 14.28 1.56 -6.24
C VAL A 97 13.17 2.41 -6.84
N LEU A 98 12.21 1.77 -7.49
CA LEU A 98 11.02 2.38 -8.09
C LEU A 98 9.78 1.90 -7.34
N ALA A 99 9.00 2.85 -6.81
CA ALA A 99 7.80 2.57 -6.02
C ALA A 99 6.67 3.57 -6.34
N PRO A 100 5.40 3.26 -6.06
CA PRO A 100 4.30 4.19 -6.33
C PRO A 100 4.34 5.43 -5.39
N PRO A 101 3.92 6.62 -5.86
CA PRO A 101 3.83 7.83 -5.04
C PRO A 101 2.66 7.80 -4.05
N PRO A 102 2.60 8.73 -3.07
CA PRO A 102 1.41 8.92 -2.24
C PRO A 102 0.15 9.11 -3.10
N PRO A 103 -1.00 8.57 -2.67
CA PRO A 103 -1.29 8.06 -1.33
C PRO A 103 -0.85 6.61 -1.06
N ALA A 104 -0.13 5.96 -1.97
CA ALA A 104 0.43 4.62 -1.77
C ALA A 104 1.65 4.62 -0.83
N GLY A 105 2.07 3.43 -0.40
CA GLY A 105 3.11 3.23 0.63
C GLY A 105 4.55 3.33 0.13
N GLY A 106 4.77 3.49 -1.19
CA GLY A 106 6.08 3.38 -1.83
C GLY A 106 7.20 4.19 -1.20
N ILE A 107 6.91 5.45 -0.86
CA ILE A 107 7.88 6.36 -0.23
C ILE A 107 8.39 5.85 1.13
N LEU A 108 7.58 5.08 1.87
CA LEU A 108 7.98 4.52 3.16
C LEU A 108 8.95 3.36 2.96
N THR A 109 8.66 2.47 2.01
CA THR A 109 9.54 1.36 1.65
C THR A 109 10.87 1.88 1.13
N GLU A 110 10.87 2.86 0.21
CA GLU A 110 12.09 3.51 -0.26
C GLU A 110 12.90 4.13 0.87
N PHE A 111 12.25 4.80 1.81
CA PHE A 111 12.92 5.40 2.97
C PHE A 111 13.58 4.33 3.85
N MET A 112 12.86 3.24 4.15
CA MET A 112 13.41 2.14 4.95
C MET A 112 14.64 1.53 4.29
N ILE A 113 14.55 1.22 2.99
CA ILE A 113 15.68 0.68 2.21
C ILE A 113 16.85 1.66 2.19
N ALA A 114 16.60 2.97 2.03
CA ALA A 114 17.66 3.98 2.02
C ALA A 114 18.37 4.12 3.37
N VAL A 115 17.67 4.01 4.51
CA VAL A 115 18.32 3.99 5.83
C VAL A 115 19.18 2.75 5.98
N MET A 116 18.66 1.58 5.57
CA MET A 116 19.42 0.33 5.62
C MET A 116 20.66 0.39 4.72
N ASP A 117 20.54 0.85 3.47
CA ASP A 117 21.67 1.04 2.54
C ASP A 117 22.76 1.98 3.09
N SER A 118 22.41 2.91 3.98
CA SER A 118 23.40 3.79 4.63
C SER A 118 24.38 3.05 5.55
N TYR A 119 24.03 1.86 6.05
CA TYR A 119 24.90 0.97 6.82
C TYR A 119 25.91 0.22 5.94
N ARG A 120 25.68 0.14 4.62
CA ARG A 120 26.65 -0.45 3.67
C ARG A 120 27.85 0.48 3.37
N ASP A 121 28.03 1.55 4.14
CA ASP A 121 29.14 2.48 3.96
C ASP A 121 30.47 1.84 4.38
N PRO A 122 31.42 1.61 3.45
CA PRO A 122 32.70 1.00 3.77
C PRO A 122 33.60 1.90 4.63
N SER A 123 33.29 3.20 4.74
CA SER A 123 34.00 4.12 5.64
C SER A 123 33.46 4.09 7.09
N ALA A 124 32.34 3.40 7.34
CA ALA A 124 31.78 3.27 8.67
C ALA A 124 32.49 2.15 9.48
N PRO A 125 32.50 2.22 10.83
CA PRO A 125 33.01 1.15 11.69
C PRO A 125 32.44 -0.22 11.32
N ALA A 126 33.20 -1.31 11.47
CA ALA A 126 32.78 -2.67 11.10
C ALA A 126 31.44 -3.10 11.76
N GLU A 127 31.16 -2.56 12.95
CA GLU A 127 29.89 -2.70 13.69
C GLU A 127 28.68 -2.14 12.94
N ASN A 128 28.88 -1.27 11.94
CA ASN A 128 27.84 -0.67 11.11
C ASN A 128 27.53 -1.47 9.83
N SER A 129 27.98 -2.72 9.70
CA SER A 129 27.68 -3.56 8.53
C SER A 129 26.27 -4.17 8.57
N LEU A 130 25.68 -4.46 7.40
CA LEU A 130 24.42 -5.21 7.26
C LEU A 130 24.68 -6.72 7.15
N VAL A 131 25.26 -7.31 8.19
CA VAL A 131 25.40 -8.77 8.28
C VAL A 131 24.06 -9.34 8.76
N ASP A 132 23.71 -10.55 8.33
CA ASP A 132 22.48 -11.23 8.74
C ASP A 132 22.56 -11.67 10.21
N ASP A 133 22.26 -10.74 11.12
CA ASP A 133 22.32 -10.88 12.56
C ASP A 133 21.20 -10.12 13.29
N ASP A 134 21.13 -10.29 14.62
CA ASP A 134 20.17 -9.60 15.48
C ASP A 134 20.26 -8.07 15.37
N THR A 135 21.45 -7.54 15.08
CA THR A 135 21.69 -6.10 14.91
C THR A 135 20.97 -5.57 13.68
N THR A 136 21.03 -6.28 12.56
CA THR A 136 20.35 -5.91 11.32
C THR A 136 18.83 -6.00 11.46
N ILE A 137 18.32 -7.05 12.12
CA ILE A 137 16.90 -7.19 12.43
C ILE A 137 16.43 -6.01 13.32
N HIS A 138 17.18 -5.71 14.37
CA HIS A 138 16.89 -4.59 15.27
C HIS A 138 16.85 -3.25 14.53
N ARG A 139 17.82 -3.00 13.64
CA ARG A 139 17.84 -1.80 12.79
C ARG A 139 16.59 -1.72 11.93
N LEU A 140 16.21 -2.80 11.23
CA LEU A 140 15.02 -2.82 10.39
C LEU A 140 13.75 -2.53 11.20
N ILE A 141 13.63 -3.10 12.40
CA ILE A 141 12.52 -2.85 13.33
C ILE A 141 12.47 -1.36 13.72
N GLU A 142 13.59 -0.77 14.14
CA GLU A 142 13.63 0.63 14.56
C GLU A 142 13.34 1.59 13.40
N VAL A 143 13.92 1.37 12.21
CA VAL A 143 13.64 2.14 11.00
C VAL A 143 12.16 2.07 10.64
N SER A 144 11.56 0.88 10.74
CA SER A 144 10.13 0.68 10.48
C SER A 144 9.28 1.54 11.41
N LYS A 145 9.61 1.65 12.70
CA LYS A 145 8.87 2.51 13.64
C LYS A 145 8.91 3.98 13.23
N PHE A 146 10.07 4.50 12.80
CA PHE A 146 10.19 5.86 12.27
C PHE A 146 9.41 6.06 10.97
N ALA A 147 9.47 5.10 10.05
CA ALA A 147 8.72 5.15 8.79
C ALA A 147 7.20 5.17 9.04
N PHE A 148 6.69 4.32 9.94
CA PHE A 148 5.27 4.27 10.28
C PHE A 148 4.80 5.48 11.08
N ALA A 149 5.68 6.15 11.83
CA ALA A 149 5.36 7.44 12.42
C ALA A 149 5.15 8.51 11.32
N MET A 150 6.03 8.56 10.32
CA MET A 150 5.91 9.46 9.17
C MET A 150 4.72 9.14 8.26
N ARG A 151 4.31 7.86 8.17
CA ARG A 151 3.09 7.44 7.47
C ARG A 151 1.88 8.24 7.94
N MET A 152 1.83 8.62 9.22
CA MET A 152 0.69 9.35 9.76
C MET A 152 0.59 10.78 9.22
N GLU A 153 1.66 11.33 8.65
CA GLU A 153 1.65 12.65 8.01
C GLU A 153 1.41 12.56 6.48
N MET A 154 1.21 11.34 5.95
CA MET A 154 0.91 11.09 4.53
C MET A 154 -0.58 11.17 4.23
N GLY A 155 -0.93 11.46 2.97
CA GLY A 155 -2.31 11.56 2.48
C GLY A 155 -2.36 11.72 0.96
N ASP A 156 -3.55 11.97 0.42
CA ASP A 156 -3.70 12.28 -1.00
C ASP A 156 -3.14 13.69 -1.31
N PRO A 157 -2.07 13.80 -2.13
CA PRO A 157 -1.46 15.09 -2.47
C PRO A 157 -2.40 16.03 -3.22
N ASN A 158 -3.46 15.51 -3.86
CA ASN A 158 -4.46 16.34 -4.55
C ASN A 158 -5.40 17.08 -3.58
N HIS A 159 -5.36 16.77 -2.27
CA HIS A 159 -6.28 17.33 -1.27
C HIS A 159 -5.59 17.86 -0.01
N ILE A 160 -4.32 17.52 0.22
CA ILE A 160 -3.55 17.90 1.41
C ILE A 160 -2.12 18.21 0.98
N ASP A 161 -1.51 19.26 1.54
CA ASP A 161 -0.09 19.51 1.37
C ASP A 161 0.73 18.53 2.24
N ILE A 162 1.43 17.62 1.57
CA ILE A 162 2.34 16.64 2.18
C ILE A 162 3.82 16.93 1.83
N THR A 163 4.12 18.09 1.26
CA THR A 163 5.42 18.43 0.68
C THR A 163 6.54 18.36 1.71
N ALA A 164 6.31 18.86 2.92
CA ALA A 164 7.29 18.82 4.00
C ALA A 164 7.62 17.37 4.41
N ALA A 165 6.62 16.51 4.53
CA ALA A 165 6.81 15.13 4.92
C ALA A 165 7.49 14.30 3.80
N LEU A 166 7.13 14.56 2.53
CA LEU A 166 7.84 14.02 1.36
C LEU A 166 9.30 14.45 1.30
N ARG A 167 9.59 15.73 1.57
CA ARG A 167 10.94 16.28 1.61
C ARG A 167 11.76 15.60 2.71
N ASN A 168 11.18 15.43 3.90
CA ASN A 168 11.85 14.75 5.00
C ASN A 168 12.21 13.31 4.61
N LEU A 169 11.22 12.51 4.20
CA LEU A 169 11.43 11.11 3.78
C LEU A 169 12.40 10.96 2.60
N SER A 170 12.59 12.02 1.81
CA SER A 170 13.53 12.01 0.70
C SER A 170 14.90 12.59 0.99
N SER A 171 15.11 13.22 2.14
CA SER A 171 16.33 13.97 2.44
C SER A 171 17.39 13.11 3.13
N SER A 172 18.65 13.26 2.72
CA SER A 172 19.81 12.65 3.37
C SER A 172 19.99 13.10 4.82
N SER A 173 19.57 14.33 5.15
CA SER A 173 19.62 14.86 6.52
C SER A 173 18.68 14.09 7.45
N PHE A 174 17.44 13.83 7.03
CA PHE A 174 16.49 13.07 7.83
C PHE A 174 16.88 11.59 7.94
N LEU A 175 17.40 11.00 6.86
CA LEU A 175 18.00 9.66 6.90
C LEU A 175 19.09 9.57 7.97
N SER A 176 20.01 10.55 8.00
CA SER A 176 21.10 10.62 8.98
C SER A 176 20.58 10.84 10.41
N GLU A 177 19.54 11.68 10.57
CA GLU A 177 18.88 11.91 11.85
C GLU A 177 18.29 10.61 12.41
N VAL A 178 17.51 9.89 11.60
CA VAL A 178 16.91 8.61 12.00
C VAL A 178 17.98 7.58 12.31
N ARG A 179 19.01 7.46 11.47
CA ARG A 179 20.16 6.58 11.75
C ARG A 179 20.82 6.89 13.10
N SER A 180 21.00 8.16 13.43
CA SER A 180 21.61 8.58 14.70
C SER A 180 20.78 8.21 15.94
N LYS A 181 19.46 8.05 15.75
CA LYS A 181 18.50 7.69 16.79
C LYS A 181 18.40 6.17 17.02
N ILE A 182 18.82 5.35 16.06
CA ILE A 182 18.84 3.88 16.24
C ILE A 182 19.97 3.52 17.20
N LYS A 183 19.60 3.10 18.42
CA LYS A 183 20.52 2.65 19.48
C LYS A 183 20.41 1.13 19.68
N GLY A 184 21.33 0.53 20.42
CA GLY A 184 21.35 -0.92 20.69
C GLY A 184 20.19 -1.46 21.55
N SER A 185 19.35 -0.59 22.12
CA SER A 185 18.15 -0.98 22.87
C SER A 185 16.92 -0.22 22.35
N PRO A 186 15.75 -0.87 22.21
CA PRO A 186 14.54 -0.21 21.72
C PRO A 186 14.04 0.83 22.73
N TYR A 187 13.53 1.95 22.23
CA TYR A 187 12.83 2.92 23.06
C TYR A 187 11.37 2.55 23.23
N SER A 188 10.86 2.65 24.45
CA SER A 188 9.50 2.23 24.83
C SER A 188 8.41 3.24 24.49
N SER A 189 8.76 4.51 24.26
CA SER A 189 7.76 5.57 24.00
C SER A 189 7.52 5.80 22.50
N HIS A 190 6.26 5.72 22.08
CA HIS A 190 5.83 6.06 20.72
C HIS A 190 6.18 7.50 20.30
N SER A 191 6.25 8.43 21.25
CA SER A 191 6.61 9.84 20.98
C SER A 191 8.05 10.01 20.51
N TYR A 192 8.95 9.09 20.87
CA TYR A 192 10.35 9.10 20.44
C TYR A 192 10.47 9.00 18.92
N TYR A 193 9.63 8.16 18.31
CA TYR A 193 9.57 7.96 16.87
C TYR A 193 8.82 9.08 16.14
N GLY A 194 8.26 10.04 16.87
CA GLY A 194 7.43 11.12 16.32
C GLY A 194 5.99 10.71 16.04
N LEU A 195 5.50 9.59 16.60
CA LEU A 195 4.13 9.14 16.38
C LEU A 195 3.15 10.06 17.10
N ARG A 196 2.29 10.74 16.33
CA ARG A 196 1.28 11.70 16.84
C ARG A 196 -0.15 11.25 16.65
N TYR A 197 -0.37 10.36 15.69
CA TYR A 197 -1.69 9.89 15.30
C TYR A 197 -1.75 8.38 15.22
N GLN A 198 -2.96 7.83 15.35
CA GLN A 198 -3.19 6.41 15.09
C GLN A 198 -3.45 6.16 13.60
N GLY A 199 -2.95 5.01 13.12
CA GLY A 199 -3.29 4.46 11.81
C GLY A 199 -4.48 3.50 11.91
N ARG A 200 -5.09 3.20 10.76
CA ARG A 200 -6.12 2.16 10.62
C ARG A 200 -5.58 1.05 9.73
N GLU A 201 -5.72 -0.19 10.20
CA GLU A 201 -5.23 -1.37 9.51
C GLU A 201 -6.23 -1.81 8.43
N SER A 202 -5.72 -2.17 7.25
CA SER A 202 -6.46 -2.89 6.22
C SER A 202 -6.15 -4.39 6.30
N LYS A 203 -6.89 -5.22 5.55
CA LYS A 203 -6.57 -6.64 5.37
C LYS A 203 -6.59 -6.95 3.88
N GLY A 204 -6.04 -8.09 3.47
CA GLY A 204 -6.28 -8.66 2.14
C GLY A 204 -5.62 -7.91 0.97
N SER A 205 -4.73 -8.58 0.25
CA SER A 205 -4.26 -8.09 -1.05
C SER A 205 -3.71 -9.27 -1.85
N SER A 206 -3.91 -9.22 -3.15
CA SER A 206 -3.27 -10.12 -4.10
C SER A 206 -2.14 -9.37 -4.79
N GLN A 207 -1.07 -10.08 -5.05
CA GLN A 207 0.09 -9.52 -5.72
C GLN A 207 0.61 -10.52 -6.74
N PHE A 208 1.16 -10.00 -7.82
CA PHE A 208 1.98 -10.79 -8.71
C PHE A 208 3.05 -9.92 -9.34
N VAL A 209 4.15 -10.57 -9.72
CA VAL A 209 5.29 -9.95 -10.36
C VAL A 209 5.65 -10.75 -11.60
N VAL A 210 6.10 -10.05 -12.64
CA VAL A 210 6.57 -10.65 -13.89
C VAL A 210 7.91 -10.01 -14.24
N LEU A 211 8.89 -10.84 -14.53
CA LEU A 211 10.15 -10.45 -15.15
C LEU A 211 10.27 -11.25 -16.46
N MET A 212 10.31 -10.53 -17.57
CA MET A 212 10.34 -11.12 -18.90
C MET A 212 11.78 -11.31 -19.40
N PRO A 213 12.05 -12.28 -20.30
CA PRO A 213 13.40 -12.52 -20.83
C PRO A 213 14.02 -11.33 -21.58
N ASN A 214 13.19 -10.43 -22.10
CA ASN A 214 13.63 -9.21 -22.78
C ASN A 214 14.00 -8.07 -21.81
N GLY A 215 13.92 -8.29 -20.50
CA GLY A 215 14.25 -7.30 -19.47
C GLY A 215 13.05 -6.48 -18.96
N ASP A 216 11.86 -6.66 -19.54
CA ASP A 216 10.66 -5.96 -19.07
C ASP A 216 10.23 -6.51 -17.70
N ALA A 217 9.88 -5.59 -16.80
CA ALA A 217 9.51 -5.90 -15.43
C ALA A 217 8.17 -5.26 -15.06
N LEU A 218 7.31 -6.03 -14.38
CA LEU A 218 5.99 -5.60 -13.94
C LEU A 218 5.75 -6.06 -12.50
N ALA A 219 5.52 -5.10 -11.60
CA ALA A 219 5.06 -5.36 -10.24
C ALA A 219 3.63 -4.85 -10.09
N LEU A 220 2.69 -5.76 -9.78
CA LEU A 220 1.28 -5.42 -9.63
C LEU A 220 0.75 -5.83 -8.24
N MET A 221 -0.14 -4.98 -7.73
CA MET A 221 -0.87 -5.21 -6.50
C MET A 221 -2.32 -4.85 -6.72
N SER A 222 -3.21 -5.75 -6.29
CA SER A 222 -4.66 -5.58 -6.35
C SER A 222 -5.29 -5.92 -5.00
N THR A 223 -6.37 -5.22 -4.66
CA THR A 223 -7.08 -5.41 -3.41
C THR A 223 -8.53 -4.95 -3.51
N LEU A 224 -9.41 -5.64 -2.79
CA LEU A 224 -10.76 -5.16 -2.47
C LEU A 224 -10.80 -4.42 -1.12
N ASN A 225 -9.62 -4.10 -0.56
CA ASN A 225 -9.38 -3.91 0.86
C ASN A 225 -9.68 -5.23 1.60
N LYS A 226 -10.69 -5.31 2.47
CA LYS A 226 -10.95 -6.54 3.25
C LYS A 226 -11.39 -7.71 2.37
N GLU A 227 -11.43 -8.90 2.96
CA GLU A 227 -11.97 -10.10 2.32
C GLU A 227 -13.39 -9.85 1.76
N PHE A 228 -13.59 -10.09 0.47
CA PHE A 228 -14.81 -9.76 -0.30
C PHE A 228 -15.22 -8.28 -0.25
N GLY A 229 -14.30 -7.39 0.11
CA GLY A 229 -14.45 -5.94 0.07
C GLY A 229 -15.63 -5.42 0.88
N ALA A 230 -16.53 -4.71 0.22
CA ALA A 230 -17.75 -4.18 0.83
C ALA A 230 -18.81 -5.25 1.11
N LEU A 231 -18.52 -6.52 0.84
CA LEU A 231 -19.51 -7.59 0.89
C LEU A 231 -20.69 -7.21 0.00
N ALA A 232 -20.41 -6.66 -1.17
CA ALA A 232 -21.36 -6.15 -2.14
C ALA A 232 -20.85 -6.48 -3.55
N MET A 233 -21.76 -6.81 -4.46
CA MET A 233 -21.52 -7.37 -5.77
C MET A 233 -22.66 -6.98 -6.67
N SER A 234 -22.29 -6.45 -7.83
CA SER A 234 -23.24 -6.12 -8.89
C SER A 234 -24.04 -7.35 -9.29
N GLN A 235 -25.37 -7.31 -9.17
CA GLN A 235 -26.24 -8.45 -9.49
C GLN A 235 -26.21 -8.80 -10.99
N SER A 236 -25.95 -7.80 -11.83
CA SER A 236 -25.93 -7.92 -13.29
C SER A 236 -24.61 -8.49 -13.82
N THR A 237 -23.49 -8.19 -13.15
CA THR A 237 -22.14 -8.54 -13.65
C THR A 237 -21.39 -9.54 -12.78
N GLY A 238 -21.83 -9.79 -11.54
CA GLY A 238 -21.10 -10.63 -10.59
C GLY A 238 -19.81 -10.00 -10.05
N VAL A 239 -19.58 -8.70 -10.27
CA VAL A 239 -18.37 -7.99 -9.82
C VAL A 239 -18.49 -7.58 -8.36
N LEU A 240 -17.57 -8.08 -7.52
CA LEU A 240 -17.41 -7.66 -6.12
C LEU A 240 -16.86 -6.24 -6.03
N LEU A 241 -17.39 -5.44 -5.10
CA LEU A 241 -16.95 -4.07 -4.84
C LEU A 241 -15.99 -4.03 -3.65
N ASN A 242 -14.96 -3.19 -3.74
CA ASN A 242 -14.02 -2.97 -2.65
C ASN A 242 -14.68 -2.23 -1.48
N ASN A 243 -14.10 -2.30 -0.28
CA ASN A 243 -14.40 -1.40 0.83
C ASN A 243 -13.25 -0.42 1.12
N GLN A 244 -12.60 0.12 0.09
CA GLN A 244 -11.41 0.94 0.27
C GLN A 244 -11.69 2.23 1.08
N MET A 245 -12.93 2.74 1.11
CA MET A 245 -13.25 3.92 1.92
C MET A 245 -13.08 3.68 3.42
N ASP A 246 -13.05 2.42 3.88
CA ASP A 246 -12.75 2.07 5.27
C ASP A 246 -11.36 2.56 5.71
N ASP A 247 -10.40 2.71 4.78
CA ASP A 247 -9.06 3.19 5.07
C ASP A 247 -9.01 4.66 5.49
N PHE A 248 -10.09 5.42 5.28
CA PHE A 248 -10.16 6.80 5.77
C PHE A 248 -10.24 6.85 7.30
N ALA A 249 -9.51 7.82 7.84
CA ALA A 249 -9.56 8.14 9.25
C ALA A 249 -10.89 8.80 9.63
N THR A 250 -11.49 8.39 10.75
CA THR A 250 -12.77 8.93 11.26
C THR A 250 -12.52 10.00 12.31
N PRO A 251 -12.83 11.29 12.07
CA PRO A 251 -12.57 12.35 13.04
C PRO A 251 -13.17 12.05 14.43
N GLY A 252 -12.36 12.23 15.47
CA GLY A 252 -12.80 12.11 16.87
C GLY A 252 -12.75 10.71 17.48
N THR A 253 -12.44 9.65 16.72
CA THR A 253 -12.19 8.31 17.29
C THR A 253 -10.82 8.28 17.98
N ARG A 254 -10.69 7.64 19.15
CA ARG A 254 -9.39 7.47 19.84
C ARG A 254 -9.05 5.99 19.99
N ASN A 255 -7.77 5.62 19.92
CA ASN A 255 -7.33 4.28 20.31
C ASN A 255 -7.21 4.17 21.84
N SER A 256 -6.79 2.99 22.31
CA SER A 256 -6.47 2.69 23.72
C SER A 256 -5.43 3.63 24.35
N TYR A 257 -4.58 4.26 23.53
CA TYR A 257 -3.57 5.25 23.96
C TYR A 257 -4.07 6.70 23.88
N GLY A 258 -5.36 6.92 23.56
CA GLY A 258 -5.96 8.25 23.47
C GLY A 258 -5.58 9.04 22.21
N MET A 259 -4.85 8.45 21.27
CA MET A 259 -4.37 9.12 20.06
C MET A 259 -5.51 9.34 19.06
N LEU A 260 -5.55 10.53 18.46
CA LEU A 260 -6.49 10.84 17.39
C LEU A 260 -5.98 10.29 16.05
N PRO A 261 -6.87 9.97 15.10
CA PRO A 261 -6.47 9.62 13.76
C PRO A 261 -5.88 10.82 13.04
N SER A 262 -5.10 10.54 12.00
CA SER A 262 -4.46 11.59 11.23
C SER A 262 -5.47 12.42 10.43
N PRO A 263 -5.47 13.77 10.57
CA PRO A 263 -6.28 14.65 9.75
C PRO A 263 -5.93 14.61 8.25
N THR A 264 -4.70 14.26 7.90
CA THR A 264 -4.25 14.14 6.51
C THR A 264 -4.99 13.05 5.77
N ASN A 265 -5.56 12.08 6.49
CA ASN A 265 -6.33 10.97 5.92
C ASN A 265 -7.82 11.03 6.31
N TYR A 266 -8.38 12.22 6.57
CA TYR A 266 -9.83 12.36 6.68
C TYR A 266 -10.51 12.27 5.32
N ILE A 267 -11.70 11.65 5.31
CA ILE A 267 -12.54 11.47 4.11
C ILE A 267 -12.93 12.82 3.50
N ARG A 268 -12.81 12.93 2.17
CA ARG A 268 -13.31 14.05 1.38
C ARG A 268 -13.79 13.58 0.00
N PRO A 269 -14.72 14.29 -0.65
CA PRO A 269 -15.12 13.97 -2.02
C PRO A 269 -13.92 13.90 -2.97
N ARG A 270 -13.88 12.84 -3.80
CA ARG A 270 -12.83 12.56 -4.80
C ARG A 270 -11.42 12.33 -4.24
N LYS A 271 -11.26 12.34 -2.92
CA LYS A 271 -9.99 12.03 -2.27
C LYS A 271 -9.78 10.54 -2.25
N ARG A 272 -8.53 10.11 -2.35
CA ARG A 272 -8.12 8.72 -2.18
C ARG A 272 -7.63 8.47 -0.75
N PRO A 273 -7.95 7.33 -0.14
CA PRO A 273 -7.44 6.99 1.18
C PRO A 273 -5.96 6.58 1.12
N THR A 274 -5.25 6.77 2.22
CA THR A 274 -3.82 6.38 2.32
C THR A 274 -3.65 4.87 2.33
N SER A 275 -2.91 4.35 1.35
CA SER A 275 -2.64 2.93 1.15
C SER A 275 -1.23 2.54 1.58
N SER A 276 -1.04 1.27 1.93
CA SER A 276 0.28 0.67 2.20
C SER A 276 0.81 -0.16 1.02
N MET A 277 0.08 -0.22 -0.10
CA MET A 277 0.54 -0.90 -1.32
C MET A 277 1.86 -0.28 -1.80
N SER A 278 2.83 -1.13 -2.11
CA SER A 278 4.17 -0.69 -2.50
C SER A 278 4.85 -1.67 -3.47
N PRO A 279 4.22 -2.10 -4.59
CA PRO A 279 4.93 -2.88 -5.60
C PRO A 279 6.24 -2.19 -5.98
N LEU A 280 7.30 -2.98 -6.11
CA LEU A 280 8.69 -2.51 -6.19
C LEU A 280 9.38 -3.07 -7.42
N ILE A 281 10.11 -2.20 -8.12
CA ILE A 281 11.12 -2.61 -9.11
C ILE A 281 12.46 -2.05 -8.66
N VAL A 282 13.47 -2.91 -8.60
CA VAL A 282 14.87 -2.51 -8.40
C VAL A 282 15.55 -2.59 -9.76
N ALA A 283 16.15 -1.49 -10.19
CA ALA A 283 16.80 -1.38 -11.48
C ALA A 283 18.20 -0.80 -11.35
N HIS A 284 19.13 -1.27 -12.18
CA HIS A 284 20.45 -0.66 -12.28
C HIS A 284 20.37 0.65 -13.10
N SER A 285 21.41 1.48 -12.99
CA SER A 285 21.48 2.78 -13.68
C SER A 285 21.44 2.70 -15.21
N ASP A 286 21.78 1.54 -15.78
CA ASP A 286 21.67 1.25 -17.20
C ASP A 286 20.22 0.97 -17.67
N GLY A 287 19.26 0.93 -16.73
CA GLY A 287 17.85 0.68 -17.01
C GLY A 287 17.41 -0.77 -16.88
N ASN A 288 18.33 -1.72 -16.63
CA ASN A 288 17.99 -3.13 -16.49
C ASN A 288 17.35 -3.42 -15.13
N ALA A 289 16.21 -4.11 -15.14
CA ALA A 289 15.58 -4.61 -13.92
C ALA A 289 16.47 -5.69 -13.27
N MET A 290 16.81 -5.49 -12.00
CA MET A 290 17.57 -6.42 -11.19
C MET A 290 16.66 -7.30 -10.33
N MET A 291 15.54 -6.73 -9.86
CA MET A 291 14.57 -7.42 -9.01
C MET A 291 13.19 -6.81 -9.18
N VAL A 292 12.17 -7.66 -9.10
CA VAL A 292 10.76 -7.28 -9.09
C VAL A 292 10.13 -7.91 -7.86
N ALA A 293 9.55 -7.09 -6.99
CA ALA A 293 9.04 -7.56 -5.71
C ALA A 293 7.69 -6.94 -5.39
N SER A 294 6.85 -7.72 -4.74
CA SER A 294 5.56 -7.27 -4.22
C SER A 294 5.18 -8.13 -3.02
N ALA A 295 4.37 -7.58 -2.11
CA ALA A 295 4.00 -8.23 -0.86
C ALA A 295 2.52 -8.01 -0.55
N SER A 296 1.98 -8.83 0.35
CA SER A 296 0.63 -8.70 0.89
C SER A 296 0.69 -8.61 2.42
N GLY A 297 -0.43 -8.20 3.05
CA GLY A 297 -0.52 -8.07 4.51
C GLY A 297 -0.68 -6.64 5.03
N ALA A 298 -1.25 -5.75 4.22
CA ALA A 298 -1.60 -4.38 4.62
C ALA A 298 -0.41 -3.58 5.18
N PHE A 299 -0.33 -3.39 6.50
CA PHE A 299 0.78 -2.63 7.09
C PHE A 299 2.11 -3.39 6.95
N SER A 300 2.11 -4.72 6.92
CA SER A 300 3.35 -5.47 6.74
C SER A 300 3.91 -5.41 5.32
N ILE A 301 3.17 -4.88 4.33
CA ILE A 301 3.65 -4.77 2.94
C ILE A 301 4.94 -3.96 2.88
N CYS A 302 4.93 -2.78 3.51
CA CYS A 302 6.07 -1.88 3.43
C CYS A 302 7.31 -2.48 4.10
N THR A 303 7.14 -3.09 5.29
CA THR A 303 8.24 -3.70 6.05
C THR A 303 8.75 -4.98 5.40
N GLY A 304 7.84 -5.82 4.89
CA GLY A 304 8.18 -7.09 4.25
C GLY A 304 8.87 -6.93 2.90
N LEU A 305 8.66 -5.81 2.21
CA LEU A 305 9.42 -5.45 1.01
C LEU A 305 10.77 -4.79 1.29
N ALA A 306 10.91 -4.16 2.46
CA ALA A 306 12.16 -3.55 2.88
C ALA A 306 13.15 -4.59 3.43
N GLN A 307 12.64 -5.71 3.96
CA GLN A 307 13.41 -6.90 4.31
C GLN A 307 13.97 -7.59 3.06
#